data_AF-A0A7C9E0C9-F1
#
_entry.id   AF-A0A7C9E0C9-F1
#
_cell.length_a   1.000
_cell.length_b   1.000
_cell.length_c   1.000
_cell.angle_alpha   90.00
_cell.angle_beta   90.00
_cell.angle_gamma   90.00
#
_symmetry.space_group_name_H-M   'P 1'
#
loop_
_entity.id
_entity.type
_entity.pdbx_description
1 polymer ?
#
loop_
_entity_poly.entity_id
_entity_poly.type
_entity_poly.pdbx_seq_one_letter_code
_entity_poly.pdbx_strand_id
1 'polypeptide(L)'
;ADHMRPSPPQAMMMQVPGKKPEYEVIETRPAVAAHMGYKRGDNTASTYDLVEQMNYLYVRVVKARDLPVMDITGSLDPYVEVKLGNYKGVTRHLEKNQNPIWNQIFAFPKDRLQANLLEVTVKDKDIGKDDF
;
A
#
# COMPACT_ATOMS: atom_id res chain seq x y z
N ALA A 1 74.20 10.60 -54.57
CA ALA A 1 74.60 9.32 -53.97
C ALA A 1 75.21 9.57 -52.59
N ASP A 2 74.67 9.15 -51.44
CA ASP A 2 73.26 8.92 -51.03
C ASP A 2 73.21 8.49 -49.55
N HIS A 3 72.16 8.70 -48.75
CA HIS A 3 70.91 9.48 -48.92
C HIS A 3 70.41 9.89 -47.52
N MET A 4 69.68 11.01 -47.37
CA MET A 4 68.96 11.32 -46.12
C MET A 4 67.86 10.29 -45.87
N ARG A 5 67.85 9.64 -44.68
CA ARG A 5 66.71 8.81 -44.24
C ARG A 5 65.85 9.61 -43.25
N PRO A 6 64.52 9.67 -43.44
CA PRO A 6 63.65 10.50 -42.62
C PRO A 6 63.47 9.93 -41.21
N SER A 7 63.20 10.81 -40.24
CA SER A 7 62.77 10.44 -38.90
C SER A 7 61.39 9.76 -38.94
N PRO A 8 61.15 8.74 -38.08
CA PRO A 8 59.84 8.11 -38.00
C PRO A 8 58.78 9.09 -37.47
N PRO A 9 57.52 9.00 -37.93
CA PRO A 9 56.48 9.95 -37.57
C PRO A 9 56.10 9.86 -36.09
N GLN A 10 55.83 11.01 -35.47
CA GLN A 10 55.20 11.04 -34.15
C GLN A 10 53.80 10.44 -34.24
N ALA A 11 53.53 9.42 -33.42
CA ALA A 11 52.18 8.88 -33.29
C ALA A 11 51.28 9.92 -32.61
N MET A 12 50.38 10.53 -33.38
CA MET A 12 49.28 11.31 -32.81
C MET A 12 48.36 10.35 -32.05
N MET A 13 48.37 10.43 -30.73
CA MET A 13 47.39 9.71 -29.91
C MET A 13 46.01 10.33 -30.17
N MET A 14 45.12 9.59 -30.85
CA MET A 14 43.71 9.96 -30.90
C MET A 14 43.19 10.04 -29.46
N GLN A 15 42.77 11.23 -29.03
CA GLN A 15 41.97 11.33 -27.82
C GLN A 15 40.64 10.64 -28.09
N VAL A 16 40.45 9.47 -27.46
CA VAL A 16 39.15 8.80 -27.40
C VAL A 16 38.16 9.82 -26.83
N PRO A 17 37.01 10.09 -27.48
CA PRO A 17 36.03 11.04 -26.95
C PRO A 17 35.65 10.64 -25.53
N GLY A 18 35.94 11.52 -24.57
CA GLY A 18 35.64 11.28 -23.17
C GLY A 18 34.15 11.05 -22.99
N LYS A 19 33.75 9.82 -22.67
CA LYS A 19 32.38 9.51 -22.28
C LYS A 19 32.06 10.34 -21.04
N LYS A 20 31.08 11.23 -21.13
CA LYS A 20 30.58 11.95 -19.97
C LYS A 20 30.04 10.92 -18.96
N PRO A 21 30.42 10.97 -17.68
CA PRO A 21 29.94 10.02 -16.66
C PRO A 21 28.53 10.40 -16.15
N GLU A 22 27.69 10.98 -17.01
CA GLU A 22 26.41 11.63 -16.66
C GLU A 22 25.25 10.61 -16.51
N TYR A 23 25.56 9.31 -16.64
CA TYR A 23 24.63 8.18 -16.58
C TYR A 23 25.25 6.91 -15.99
N GLU A 24 26.38 7.01 -15.27
CA GLU A 24 26.81 5.87 -14.43
C GLU A 24 25.86 5.73 -13.25
N VAL A 25 25.47 4.49 -12.95
CA VAL A 25 24.64 4.18 -11.77
C VAL A 25 25.52 4.35 -10.55
N ILE A 26 25.47 5.54 -9.93
CA ILE A 26 26.08 5.77 -8.63
C ILE A 26 25.31 4.91 -7.63
N GLU A 27 25.98 3.88 -7.10
CA GLU A 27 25.50 3.12 -5.95
C GLU A 27 25.35 4.10 -4.77
N THR A 28 24.13 4.56 -4.52
CA THR A 28 23.86 5.43 -3.39
C THR A 28 24.07 4.61 -2.12
N ARG A 29 25.14 4.94 -1.40
CA ARG A 29 25.37 4.54 -0.02
C ARG A 29 24.88 5.66 0.88
N PRO A 30 23.57 5.75 1.17
CA PRO A 30 23.11 6.66 2.22
C PRO A 30 23.85 6.31 3.50
N ALA A 31 24.17 7.33 4.30
CA ALA A 31 24.81 7.16 5.60
C ALA A 31 23.78 6.60 6.61
N VAL A 32 23.35 5.34 6.39
CA VAL A 32 22.53 4.60 7.34
C VAL A 32 23.37 4.40 8.60
N ALA A 33 22.81 4.74 9.76
CA ALA A 33 23.49 4.72 11.05
C ALA A 33 24.22 3.39 11.35
N ALA A 34 23.75 2.28 10.76
CA ALA A 34 24.37 0.96 10.83
C ALA A 34 25.84 0.88 10.34
N HIS A 35 26.29 1.76 9.43
CA HIS A 35 27.67 1.79 8.95
C HIS A 35 28.59 2.73 9.74
N MET A 36 28.03 3.69 10.47
CA MET A 36 28.81 4.63 11.28
C MET A 36 28.94 4.05 12.69
N GLY A 37 30.09 3.45 13.00
CA GLY A 37 30.33 2.84 14.30
C GLY A 37 30.35 3.86 15.44
N TYR A 38 29.17 4.16 16.01
CA TYR A 38 29.01 5.10 17.12
C TYR A 38 29.68 4.56 18.39
N LYS A 39 30.94 4.96 18.61
CA LYS A 39 31.50 4.97 19.97
C LYS A 39 30.74 6.01 20.78
N ARG A 40 30.14 5.55 21.88
CA ARG A 40 29.62 6.27 23.06
C ARG A 40 28.10 6.35 23.19
N GLY A 41 27.62 5.67 24.24
CA GLY A 41 26.55 6.19 25.08
C GLY A 41 25.18 5.64 24.74
N ASP A 42 24.43 6.40 23.93
CA ASP A 42 22.99 6.40 24.04
C ASP A 42 22.28 5.94 22.77
N ASN A 43 21.54 4.85 22.96
CA ASN A 43 20.47 4.27 22.17
C ASN A 43 20.66 4.18 20.64
N THR A 44 20.84 2.94 20.17
CA THR A 44 20.72 2.58 18.76
C THR A 44 19.29 2.80 18.28
N ALA A 45 19.01 3.97 17.70
CA ALA A 45 17.85 4.14 16.82
C ALA A 45 17.98 3.08 15.71
N SER A 46 17.05 2.12 15.72
CA SER A 46 17.12 0.96 14.85
C SER A 46 16.91 1.41 13.41
N THR A 47 17.36 0.64 12.41
CA THR A 47 17.04 0.93 11.01
C THR A 47 15.52 0.93 10.76
N TYR A 48 14.74 0.34 11.67
CA TYR A 48 13.28 0.34 11.71
C TYR A 48 12.65 1.60 12.34
N ASP A 49 13.41 2.48 13.02
CA ASP A 49 12.89 3.75 13.56
C ASP A 49 12.80 4.86 12.48
N LEU A 50 13.42 4.63 11.30
CA LEU A 50 13.39 5.56 10.17
C LEU A 50 12.15 5.39 9.27
N VAL A 51 11.24 4.47 9.61
CA VAL A 51 10.01 4.21 8.85
C VAL A 51 8.77 4.39 9.72
N GLU A 52 7.76 5.06 9.19
CA GLU A 52 6.49 5.27 9.89
C GLU A 52 5.71 3.96 10.01
N GLN A 53 5.34 3.59 11.23
CA GLN A 53 4.62 2.34 11.50
C GLN A 53 3.14 2.45 11.14
N MET A 54 2.79 2.06 9.90
CA MET A 54 1.40 1.97 9.46
C MET A 54 0.66 0.85 10.18
N ASN A 55 -0.31 1.22 11.01
CA ASN A 55 -1.15 0.30 11.76
C ASN A 55 -2.55 0.23 11.15
N TYR A 56 -3.19 -0.94 11.11
CA TYR A 56 -4.51 -1.15 10.52
C TYR A 56 -5.44 -1.97 11.41
N LEU A 57 -6.71 -1.57 11.49
CA LEU A 57 -7.80 -2.42 11.97
C LEU A 57 -8.39 -3.18 10.77
N TYR A 58 -8.32 -4.51 10.81
CA TYR A 58 -8.94 -5.39 9.81
C TYR A 58 -10.29 -5.91 10.31
N VAL A 59 -11.35 -5.69 9.52
CA VAL A 59 -12.71 -6.17 9.81
C VAL A 59 -13.14 -7.13 8.71
N ARG A 60 -13.33 -8.41 9.04
CA ARG A 60 -13.78 -9.43 8.09
C ARG A 60 -15.26 -9.76 8.30
N VAL A 61 -16.09 -9.35 7.35
CA VAL A 61 -17.50 -9.75 7.27
C VAL A 61 -17.58 -11.11 6.58
N VAL A 62 -17.76 -12.18 7.37
CA VAL A 62 -17.79 -13.56 6.85
C VAL A 62 -19.15 -13.91 6.28
N LYS A 63 -20.18 -14.01 7.14
CA LYS A 63 -21.54 -14.41 6.79
C LYS A 63 -22.54 -13.95 7.84
N ALA A 64 -23.81 -13.86 7.47
CA ALA A 64 -24.94 -13.88 8.40
C ALA A 64 -25.71 -15.20 8.25
N ARG A 65 -26.68 -15.44 9.13
CA ARG A 65 -27.58 -16.59 9.09
C ARG A 65 -28.94 -16.20 9.63
N ASP A 66 -29.95 -16.97 9.26
CA ASP A 66 -31.29 -16.89 9.86
C ASP A 66 -31.88 -15.46 9.81
N LEU A 67 -31.58 -14.69 8.75
CA LEU A 67 -32.05 -13.31 8.63
C LEU A 67 -33.59 -13.26 8.51
N PRO A 68 -34.25 -12.32 9.20
CA PRO A 68 -35.70 -12.19 9.15
C PRO A 68 -36.14 -11.78 7.75
N VAL A 69 -37.14 -12.48 7.21
CA VAL A 69 -37.84 -12.03 6.02
C VAL A 69 -38.80 -10.93 6.45
N MET A 70 -38.43 -9.67 6.23
CA MET A 70 -39.32 -8.53 6.47
C MET A 70 -40.49 -8.54 5.48
N ASP A 71 -40.22 -9.05 4.27
CA ASP A 71 -41.07 -8.88 3.11
C ASP A 71 -41.87 -10.12 2.71
N ILE A 72 -43.19 -10.04 2.92
CA ILE A 72 -44.17 -11.06 2.48
C ILE A 72 -44.29 -11.12 0.94
N THR A 73 -43.75 -10.12 0.22
CA THR A 73 -43.85 -9.97 -1.25
C THR A 73 -42.55 -9.52 -1.95
N GLY A 74 -41.44 -9.33 -1.23
CA GLY A 74 -40.23 -8.66 -1.72
C GLY A 74 -38.96 -9.51 -1.73
N SER A 75 -37.81 -8.85 -1.92
CA SER A 75 -36.53 -9.46 -2.25
C SER A 75 -35.49 -9.15 -1.17
N LEU A 76 -35.26 -10.09 -0.26
CA LEU A 76 -34.25 -9.96 0.79
C LEU A 76 -32.85 -10.01 0.17
N ASP A 77 -32.26 -8.85 -0.08
CA ASP A 77 -31.02 -8.60 -0.80
C ASP A 77 -29.92 -8.05 0.14
N PRO A 78 -29.52 -8.77 1.21
CA PRO A 78 -28.81 -8.15 2.32
C PRO A 78 -27.37 -7.74 2.00
N TYR A 79 -26.96 -6.66 2.65
CA TYR A 79 -25.59 -6.16 2.69
C TYR A 79 -25.20 -5.76 4.13
N VAL A 80 -23.91 -5.60 4.37
CA VAL A 80 -23.37 -5.12 5.65
C VAL A 80 -22.70 -3.78 5.46
N GLU A 81 -23.13 -2.80 6.27
CA GLU A 81 -22.49 -1.51 6.45
C GLU A 81 -21.55 -1.60 7.67
N VAL A 82 -20.27 -1.30 7.47
CA VAL A 82 -19.24 -1.25 8.52
C VAL A 82 -18.78 0.20 8.63
N LYS A 83 -19.01 0.83 9.79
CA LYS A 83 -18.74 2.26 10.01
C LYS A 83 -17.87 2.49 11.25
N LEU A 84 -16.93 3.43 11.13
CA LEU A 84 -15.92 3.72 12.14
C LEU A 84 -15.63 5.22 12.13
N GLY A 85 -16.38 5.96 12.96
CA GLY A 85 -16.47 7.41 12.87
C GLY A 85 -17.04 7.85 11.52
N ASN A 86 -16.26 8.62 10.76
CA ASN A 86 -16.64 9.09 9.42
C ASN A 86 -16.32 8.10 8.29
N TYR A 87 -15.62 7.00 8.57
CA TYR A 87 -15.31 5.97 7.56
C TYR A 87 -16.42 4.95 7.47
N LYS A 88 -16.87 4.68 6.24
CA LYS A 88 -17.94 3.73 5.91
C LYS A 88 -17.48 2.80 4.80
N GLY A 89 -17.51 1.50 5.06
CA GLY A 89 -17.36 0.44 4.07
C GLY A 89 -18.68 -0.33 3.94
N VAL A 90 -19.02 -0.78 2.73
CA VAL A 90 -20.26 -1.52 2.46
C VAL A 90 -19.91 -2.79 1.68
N THR A 91 -20.53 -3.92 2.02
CA THR A 91 -20.37 -5.16 1.25
C THR A 91 -21.19 -5.14 -0.03
N ARG A 92 -20.94 -6.09 -0.93
CA ARG A 92 -21.93 -6.37 -1.99
C ARG A 92 -23.24 -6.85 -1.34
N HIS A 93 -24.37 -6.48 -1.94
CA HIS A 93 -25.66 -7.12 -1.66
C HIS A 93 -25.68 -8.51 -2.30
N LEU A 94 -26.47 -9.43 -1.74
CA LEU A 94 -26.67 -10.78 -2.26
C LEU A 94 -28.16 -11.04 -2.41
N GLU A 95 -28.64 -11.14 -3.66
CA GLU A 95 -30.07 -11.22 -3.96
C GLU A 95 -30.77 -12.43 -3.31
N LYS A 96 -31.95 -12.21 -2.72
CA LYS A 96 -32.85 -13.22 -2.13
C LYS A 96 -32.19 -14.22 -1.18
N ASN A 97 -31.34 -13.75 -0.27
CA ASN A 97 -30.47 -14.61 0.52
C ASN A 97 -30.58 -14.39 2.05
N GLN A 98 -31.28 -15.28 2.76
CA GLN A 98 -31.35 -15.29 4.24
C GLN A 98 -30.05 -15.72 4.95
N ASN A 99 -29.12 -16.35 4.23
CA ASN A 99 -27.88 -16.90 4.76
C ASN A 99 -26.66 -16.39 3.96
N PRO A 100 -26.48 -15.06 3.86
CA PRO A 100 -25.50 -14.45 2.97
C PRO A 100 -24.07 -14.72 3.44
N ILE A 101 -23.17 -14.98 2.48
CA ILE A 101 -21.74 -15.22 2.71
C ILE A 101 -20.94 -14.22 1.86
N TRP A 102 -20.39 -13.19 2.49
CA TRP A 102 -19.66 -12.13 1.81
C TRP A 102 -18.14 -12.38 1.75
N ASN A 103 -17.55 -12.93 2.81
CA ASN A 103 -16.09 -13.08 2.96
C ASN A 103 -15.26 -11.81 2.69
N GLN A 104 -15.84 -10.62 2.89
CA GLN A 104 -15.21 -9.35 2.56
C GLN A 104 -14.37 -8.82 3.73
N ILE A 105 -13.20 -8.26 3.43
CA ILE A 105 -12.30 -7.65 4.41
C ILE A 105 -12.23 -6.14 4.16
N PHE A 106 -12.42 -5.36 5.22
CA PHE A 106 -12.16 -3.92 5.26
C PHE A 106 -10.89 -3.67 6.07
N ALA A 107 -10.07 -2.70 5.67
CA ALA A 107 -8.85 -2.30 6.36
C ALA A 107 -8.90 -0.80 6.65
N PHE A 108 -8.93 -0.43 7.92
CA PHE A 108 -8.97 0.96 8.38
C PHE A 108 -7.60 1.33 8.96
N PRO A 109 -6.80 2.20 8.32
CA PRO A 109 -5.53 2.65 8.89
C PRO A 109 -5.77 3.49 10.16
N LYS A 110 -4.86 3.38 11.12
CA LYS A 110 -4.91 4.03 12.43
C LYS A 110 -5.15 5.54 12.33
N ASP A 111 -4.53 6.20 11.36
CA ASP A 111 -4.58 7.65 11.16
C ASP A 111 -5.96 8.14 10.67
N ARG A 112 -6.80 7.19 10.25
CA ARG A 112 -8.19 7.42 9.86
C ARG A 112 -9.19 7.05 10.96
N LEU A 113 -8.74 6.52 12.10
CA LEU A 113 -9.59 6.16 13.23
C LEU A 113 -9.99 7.38 14.04
N GLN A 114 -11.02 8.09 13.57
CA GLN A 114 -11.60 9.26 14.25
C GLN A 114 -12.56 8.88 15.40
N ALA A 115 -12.82 7.58 15.61
CA ALA A 115 -13.65 7.06 16.69
C ALA A 115 -13.19 5.68 17.13
N ASN A 116 -13.50 5.34 18.39
CA ASN A 116 -13.17 4.04 19.00
C ASN A 116 -14.32 3.01 18.91
N LEU A 117 -15.45 3.38 18.31
CA LEU A 117 -16.63 2.53 18.15
C LEU A 117 -16.77 2.07 16.70
N LEU A 118 -16.76 0.74 16.51
CA LEU A 118 -17.06 0.09 15.24
C LEU A 118 -18.55 -0.26 15.20
N GLU A 119 -19.30 0.38 14.31
CA GLU A 119 -20.69 0.07 14.02
C GLU A 119 -20.75 -0.94 12.88
N VAL A 120 -21.53 -2.02 13.05
CA VAL A 120 -21.75 -3.05 12.02
C VAL A 120 -23.24 -3.31 11.92
N THR A 121 -23.83 -2.93 10.78
CA THR A 121 -25.28 -3.00 10.54
C THR A 121 -25.55 -3.86 9.32
N VAL A 122 -26.41 -4.87 9.45
CA VAL A 122 -26.97 -5.59 8.30
C VAL A 122 -28.19 -4.80 7.82
N LYS A 123 -28.30 -4.60 6.51
CA LYS A 123 -29.40 -3.89 5.86
C LYS A 123 -29.91 -4.68 4.67
N ASP A 124 -31.16 -4.44 4.29
CA ASP A 124 -31.75 -4.93 3.05
C ASP A 124 -31.61 -3.87 1.93
N LYS A 125 -31.58 -4.29 0.67
CA LYS A 125 -31.39 -3.38 -0.48
C LYS A 125 -32.60 -3.38 -1.41
N ASP A 126 -33.66 -2.74 -0.94
CA ASP A 126 -34.86 -2.58 -1.74
C ASP A 126 -34.69 -1.64 -2.93
N ILE A 127 -35.39 -1.98 -4.01
CA ILE A 127 -35.52 -1.16 -5.23
C ILE A 127 -36.47 0.04 -4.99
N GLY A 128 -37.22 0.06 -3.86
CA GLY A 128 -38.25 1.04 -3.55
C GLY A 128 -37.83 2.15 -2.56
N LYS A 129 -37.24 1.80 -1.42
CA LYS A 129 -36.77 2.70 -0.33
C LYS A 129 -35.88 1.92 0.64
N ASP A 130 -34.79 2.53 1.10
CA ASP A 130 -33.91 1.99 2.16
C ASP A 130 -34.64 2.22 3.52
N ASP A 131 -35.55 1.30 3.88
CA ASP A 131 -36.32 1.36 5.14
C ASP A 131 -35.49 0.80 6.33
N PHE A 132 -35.77 1.31 7.54
CA PHE A 132 -34.84 1.35 8.70
C PHE A 132 -35.16 0.34 9.81
#